data_AF-X6CWL2-F1
#
_entry.id   AF-X6CWL2-F1
#
_cell.length_a   1.000
_cell.length_b   1.000
_cell.length_c   1.000
_cell.angle_alpha   90.00
_cell.angle_beta   90.00
_cell.angle_gamma   90.00
#
_symmetry.space_group_name_H-M   'P 1'
#
loop_
_entity.id
_entity.type
_entity.pdbx_description
1 polymer ?
#
loop_
_entity_poly.entity_id
_entity_poly.type
_entity_poly.pdbx_seq_one_letter_code
_entity_poly.pdbx_strand_id
1 'polypeptide(L)'
;MLYERSDAEAIYDLRHRGRDRDILIEIAAILRREVPQPDETFLHFLADQIDPRIKNTFTNTKLILRETKARQKHPKDDVGHFLELHIDIFNEPAVEAVVSCAMDRFQCSRATCYQKLSKARARQVKNPEMFEDIKRVCHSLRERGVSDYAPLDFGLKLSSNL
;
A
#
# COMPACT_ATOMS: atom_id res chain seq x y z
N MET A 1 24.32 -9.41 13.12
CA MET A 1 23.64 -9.18 11.84
C MET A 1 22.15 -9.32 12.10
N LEU A 2 21.49 -8.20 12.44
CA LEU A 2 20.04 -8.14 12.62
C LEU A 2 19.47 -7.70 11.28
N TYR A 3 18.71 -8.59 10.65
CA TYR A 3 18.16 -8.38 9.31
C TYR A 3 17.27 -7.15 9.30
N GLU A 4 17.65 -6.19 8.45
CA GLU A 4 16.95 -4.96 8.18
C GLU A 4 15.60 -5.28 7.54
N ARG A 5 14.52 -4.73 8.10
CA ARG A 5 13.22 -4.63 7.41
C ARG A 5 13.49 -4.08 6.03
N SER A 6 13.04 -4.77 4.97
CA SER A 6 13.30 -4.29 3.62
C SER A 6 12.74 -2.87 3.48
N ASP A 7 13.45 -1.97 2.80
CA ASP A 7 13.00 -0.58 2.61
C ASP A 7 11.57 -0.48 2.03
N ALA A 8 11.13 -1.54 1.33
CA ALA A 8 9.76 -1.70 0.87
C ALA A 8 8.75 -1.90 2.02
N GLU A 9 9.07 -2.69 3.04
CA GLU A 9 8.27 -2.81 4.26
C GLU A 9 8.24 -1.51 5.05
N ALA A 10 9.36 -0.78 5.11
CA ALA A 10 9.41 0.54 5.72
C ALA A 10 8.47 1.52 4.99
N ILE A 11 8.60 1.67 3.66
CA ILE A 11 7.73 2.54 2.85
C ILE A 11 6.25 2.13 2.95
N TYR A 12 5.97 0.83 3.06
CA TYR A 12 4.61 0.32 3.23
C TYR A 12 4.03 0.63 4.62
N ASP A 13 4.74 0.32 5.71
CA ASP A 13 4.36 0.69 7.07
C ASP A 13 4.09 2.19 7.19
N LEU A 14 4.90 2.98 6.48
CA LEU A 14 4.80 4.44 6.45
C LEU A 14 3.49 4.91 5.78
N ARG A 15 2.99 4.26 4.73
CA ARG A 15 1.67 4.55 4.12
C ARG A 15 0.51 4.45 5.13
N HIS A 16 0.65 3.63 6.16
CA HIS A 16 -0.44 3.27 7.10
C HIS A 16 -0.35 3.97 8.47
N ARG A 17 0.76 4.63 8.82
CA ARG A 17 0.99 5.21 10.16
C ARG A 17 0.49 6.64 10.39
N GLY A 18 -0.14 7.28 9.39
CA GLY A 18 -1.02 8.44 9.63
C GLY A 18 -0.37 9.70 10.20
N ARG A 19 0.92 9.96 9.94
CA ARG A 19 1.57 11.27 10.16
C ARG A 19 2.55 11.60 9.05
N ASP A 20 2.04 12.27 8.01
CA ASP A 20 2.70 12.56 6.73
C ASP A 20 4.09 13.18 6.84
N ARG A 21 4.38 13.94 7.91
CA ARG A 21 5.64 14.66 8.07
C ARG A 21 6.82 13.77 8.45
N ASP A 22 6.62 12.90 9.43
CA ASP A 22 7.70 12.03 9.95
C ASP A 22 8.06 10.96 8.91
N ILE A 23 7.08 10.55 8.11
CA ILE A 23 7.23 9.60 7.01
C ILE A 23 8.15 10.12 5.91
N LEU A 24 7.91 11.34 5.44
CA LEU A 24 8.72 11.92 4.36
C LEU A 24 10.17 12.17 4.80
N ILE A 25 10.36 12.43 6.09
CA ILE A 25 11.67 12.54 6.72
C ILE A 25 12.41 11.19 6.67
N GLU A 26 11.74 10.10 7.00
CA GLU A 26 12.34 8.76 6.97
C GLU A 26 12.66 8.31 5.55
N ILE A 27 11.79 8.55 4.57
CA ILE A 27 12.05 8.24 3.15
C ILE A 27 13.23 9.06 2.63
N ALA A 28 13.30 10.36 2.96
CA ALA A 28 14.44 11.19 2.58
C ALA A 28 15.75 10.69 3.20
N ALA A 29 15.71 10.19 4.44
CA ALA A 29 16.88 9.62 5.08
C ALA A 29 17.33 8.33 4.37
N ILE A 30 16.40 7.46 3.95
CA ILE A 30 16.69 6.26 3.17
C ILE A 30 17.34 6.62 1.83
N LEU A 31 16.77 7.58 1.09
CA LEU A 31 17.33 8.04 -0.19
C LEU A 31 18.77 8.57 -0.07
N ARG A 32 19.11 9.21 1.05
CA ARG A 32 20.47 9.72 1.35
C ARG A 32 21.44 8.63 1.83
N ARG A 33 20.96 7.46 2.25
CA ARG A 33 21.76 6.43 2.91
C ARG A 33 22.40 5.40 1.97
N GLU A 34 22.28 5.62 0.67
CA GLU A 34 22.83 4.82 -0.43
C GLU A 34 22.14 3.48 -0.72
N VAL A 35 21.61 3.37 -1.95
CA VAL A 35 21.66 2.15 -2.76
C VAL A 35 22.73 2.45 -3.83
N PRO A 36 23.67 1.54 -4.17
CA PRO A 36 24.68 1.80 -5.20
C PRO A 36 23.98 1.86 -6.56
N GLN A 37 23.57 3.07 -6.95
CA GLN A 37 22.83 3.38 -8.17
C GLN A 37 23.45 4.62 -8.82
N PRO A 38 23.38 4.76 -10.15
CA PRO A 38 24.28 5.60 -10.93
C PRO A 38 24.06 7.13 -10.80
N ASP A 39 23.13 7.60 -9.99
CA ASP A 39 22.82 9.04 -9.89
C ASP A 39 22.56 9.49 -8.45
N GLU A 40 23.64 9.57 -7.68
CA GLU A 40 23.68 10.15 -6.33
C GLU A 40 23.07 11.58 -6.31
N THR A 41 23.33 12.37 -7.35
CA THR A 41 22.83 13.75 -7.46
C THR A 41 21.30 13.78 -7.52
N PHE A 42 20.69 12.91 -8.32
CA PHE A 42 19.24 12.77 -8.42
C PHE A 42 18.61 12.29 -7.10
N LEU A 43 19.23 11.33 -6.42
CA LEU A 43 18.72 10.82 -5.13
C LEU A 43 18.76 11.90 -4.04
N HIS A 44 19.84 12.68 -3.97
CA HIS A 44 19.94 13.83 -3.08
C HIS A 44 18.90 14.91 -3.42
N PHE A 45 18.74 15.22 -4.71
CA PHE A 45 17.71 16.15 -5.17
C PHE A 45 16.29 15.69 -4.77
N LEU A 46 15.98 14.40 -4.93
CA LEU A 46 14.69 13.84 -4.57
C LEU A 46 14.46 13.84 -3.05
N ALA A 47 15.47 13.45 -2.27
CA ALA A 47 15.44 13.53 -0.80
C ALA A 47 15.16 14.96 -0.31
N ASP A 48 15.73 15.94 -0.99
CA ASP A 48 15.54 17.35 -0.72
C ASP A 48 14.15 17.87 -1.07
N GLN A 49 13.49 17.31 -2.09
CA GLN A 49 12.11 17.68 -2.45
C GLN A 49 11.08 17.15 -1.44
N ILE A 50 11.38 16.04 -0.77
CA ILE A 50 10.43 15.38 0.12
C ILE A 50 10.68 15.65 1.62
N ASP A 51 11.90 16.00 2.05
CA ASP A 51 12.18 16.30 3.46
C ASP A 51 11.70 17.72 3.85
N PRO A 52 10.64 17.86 4.66
CA PRO A 52 10.07 19.15 5.03
C PRO A 52 10.93 19.95 6.02
N ARG A 53 12.09 19.45 6.46
CA ARG A 53 12.98 20.18 7.37
C ARG A 53 13.98 21.05 6.62
N ILE A 54 14.40 20.61 5.44
CA ILE A 54 15.47 21.25 4.69
C ILE A 54 14.94 22.05 3.51
N LYS A 55 15.78 22.93 2.97
CA LYS A 55 15.53 23.58 1.68
C LYS A 55 16.23 22.76 0.61
N ASN A 56 15.56 22.58 -0.52
CA ASN A 56 16.17 21.93 -1.65
C ASN A 56 17.33 22.76 -2.18
N THR A 57 18.47 22.10 -2.35
CA THR A 57 19.74 22.73 -2.71
C THR A 57 19.75 23.33 -4.13
N PHE A 58 18.91 22.80 -5.03
CA PHE A 58 18.84 23.20 -6.43
C PHE A 58 17.74 24.22 -6.73
N THR A 59 16.58 24.08 -6.09
CA THR A 59 15.43 24.97 -6.33
C THR A 59 15.29 26.05 -5.25
N ASN A 60 16.04 25.97 -4.15
CA ASN A 60 15.92 26.85 -2.98
C ASN A 60 14.49 26.92 -2.39
N THR A 61 13.68 25.90 -2.66
CA THR A 61 12.30 25.76 -2.16
C THR A 61 12.26 24.80 -0.98
N LYS A 62 11.24 24.93 -0.13
CA LYS A 62 10.99 24.03 1.00
C LYS A 62 9.63 23.40 0.85
N LEU A 63 9.52 22.10 1.11
CA LEU A 63 8.22 21.44 1.16
C LEU A 63 7.42 21.99 2.35
N ILE A 64 6.27 22.60 2.06
CA ILE A 64 5.32 23.06 3.07
C ILE A 64 4.17 22.07 3.13
N LEU A 65 4.18 21.24 4.16
CA LEU A 65 3.04 20.38 4.47
C LEU A 65 1.94 21.24 5.09
N ARG A 66 0.86 21.45 4.34
CA ARG A 66 -0.36 22.03 4.91
C ARG A 66 -0.99 20.96 5.78
N GLU A 67 -1.23 21.26 7.04
CA GLU A 67 -2.05 20.42 7.91
C GLU A 67 -3.50 20.43 7.40
N THR A 68 -3.79 19.63 6.38
CA THR A 68 -5.15 19.14 6.20
C THR A 68 -5.43 18.26 7.39
N LYS A 69 -6.42 18.60 8.23
CA LYS A 69 -6.94 17.71 9.28
C LYS A 69 -7.25 16.37 8.62
N ALA A 70 -6.32 15.42 8.72
CA ALA A 70 -6.48 14.10 8.12
C ALA A 70 -7.70 13.50 8.82
N ARG A 71 -8.81 13.39 8.08
CA ARG A 71 -9.96 12.65 8.56
C ARG A 71 -9.44 11.23 8.79
N GLN A 72 -9.46 10.75 10.03
CA GLN A 72 -9.08 9.37 10.33
C GLN A 72 -9.86 8.49 9.35
N LYS A 73 -9.15 7.80 8.44
CA LYS A 73 -9.79 6.84 7.53
C LYS A 73 -10.47 5.83 8.42
N HIS A 74 -11.79 5.72 8.31
CA HIS A 74 -12.48 4.70 9.07
C HIS A 74 -12.06 3.34 8.52
N PRO A 75 -11.88 2.29 9.34
CA PRO A 75 -11.53 0.95 8.86
C PRO A 75 -12.47 0.43 7.75
N LYS A 76 -13.72 0.91 7.72
CA LYS A 76 -14.73 0.61 6.69
C LYS A 76 -14.43 1.19 5.31
N ASP A 77 -13.49 2.14 5.22
CA ASP A 77 -13.05 2.72 3.95
C ASP A 77 -12.10 1.79 3.20
N ASP A 78 -11.44 0.87 3.90
CA ASP A 78 -10.47 -0.07 3.33
C ASP A 78 -11.10 -1.37 2.79
N VAL A 79 -12.39 -1.61 3.06
CA VAL A 79 -13.15 -2.76 2.53
C VAL A 79 -13.00 -2.88 1.01
N GLY A 80 -13.13 -1.76 0.30
CA GLY A 80 -13.01 -1.75 -1.16
C GLY A 80 -11.63 -2.12 -1.65
N HIS A 81 -10.59 -1.68 -0.93
CA HIS A 81 -9.21 -2.01 -1.26
C HIS A 81 -8.91 -3.48 -0.99
N PHE A 82 -9.35 -4.02 0.15
CA PHE A 82 -9.21 -5.43 0.48
C PHE A 82 -9.87 -6.34 -0.56
N LEU A 83 -11.10 -6.02 -0.96
CA LEU A 83 -11.84 -6.79 -1.97
C LEU A 83 -11.17 -6.71 -3.35
N GLU A 84 -10.76 -5.52 -3.78
CA GLU A 84 -10.03 -5.31 -5.03
C GLU A 84 -8.71 -6.10 -5.05
N LEU A 85 -7.99 -6.10 -3.93
CA LEU A 85 -6.73 -6.80 -3.79
C LEU A 85 -6.88 -8.32 -3.96
N HIS A 86 -7.80 -8.94 -3.23
CA HIS A 86 -7.93 -10.39 -3.26
C HIS A 86 -8.73 -10.91 -4.45
N ILE A 87 -9.76 -10.19 -4.91
CA ILE A 87 -10.62 -10.67 -6.00
C ILE A 87 -10.07 -10.28 -7.38
N ASP A 88 -9.71 -9.02 -7.59
CA ASP A 88 -9.40 -8.51 -8.93
C ASP A 88 -7.89 -8.49 -9.23
N ILE A 89 -7.05 -8.24 -8.21
CA ILE A 89 -5.58 -8.22 -8.36
C ILE A 89 -5.02 -9.64 -8.27
N PHE A 90 -5.30 -10.34 -7.16
CA PHE A 90 -4.77 -11.67 -6.91
C PHE A 90 -5.59 -12.82 -7.50
N ASN A 91 -6.80 -12.54 -8.00
CA ASN A 91 -7.67 -13.54 -8.61
C ASN A 91 -7.94 -14.74 -7.69
N GLU A 92 -8.18 -14.51 -6.40
CA GLU A 92 -8.50 -15.59 -5.47
C GLU A 92 -9.81 -16.28 -5.91
N PRO A 93 -9.82 -17.61 -6.09
CA PRO A 93 -10.93 -18.31 -6.75
C PRO A 93 -12.21 -18.32 -5.92
N ALA A 94 -12.10 -18.21 -4.59
CA ALA A 94 -13.21 -18.27 -3.65
C ALA A 94 -13.76 -16.87 -3.32
N VAL A 95 -14.32 -16.17 -4.30
CA VAL A 95 -14.85 -14.80 -4.16
C VAL A 95 -15.78 -14.65 -2.94
N GLU A 96 -16.67 -15.62 -2.73
CA GLU A 96 -17.60 -15.62 -1.59
C GLU A 96 -16.90 -15.73 -0.23
N ALA A 97 -15.83 -16.52 -0.16
CA ALA A 97 -15.02 -16.64 1.04
C ALA A 97 -14.28 -15.32 1.33
N VAL A 98 -13.73 -14.67 0.28
CA VAL A 98 -13.11 -13.33 0.41
C VAL A 98 -14.12 -12.31 0.93
N VAL A 99 -15.35 -12.31 0.41
CA VAL A 99 -16.42 -11.41 0.88
C VAL A 99 -16.77 -11.69 2.34
N SER A 100 -16.86 -12.95 2.76
CA SER A 100 -17.08 -13.31 4.16
C SER A 100 -15.96 -12.80 5.07
N CYS A 101 -14.69 -13.04 4.69
CA CYS A 101 -13.54 -12.53 5.42
C CYS A 101 -13.56 -11.00 5.53
N ALA A 102 -13.98 -10.29 4.48
CA ALA A 102 -14.11 -8.83 4.52
C ALA A 102 -15.23 -8.39 5.49
N MET A 103 -16.38 -9.08 5.49
CA MET A 103 -17.48 -8.78 6.41
C MET A 103 -17.04 -8.93 7.86
N ASP A 104 -16.32 -10.01 8.18
CA ASP A 104 -15.82 -10.28 9.52
C ASP A 104 -14.72 -9.29 9.94
N ARG A 105 -13.75 -9.02 9.05
CA ARG A 105 -12.62 -8.12 9.33
C ARG A 105 -13.05 -6.67 9.52
N PHE A 106 -13.99 -6.19 8.71
CA PHE A 106 -14.36 -4.77 8.67
C PHE A 106 -15.74 -4.47 9.26
N GLN A 107 -16.44 -5.49 9.79
CA GLN A 107 -17.74 -5.36 10.43
C GLN A 107 -18.74 -4.60 9.54
N CYS A 108 -18.88 -5.09 8.30
CA CYS A 108 -19.73 -4.51 7.28
C CYS A 108 -20.66 -5.54 6.64
N SER A 109 -21.73 -5.07 6.00
CA SER A 109 -22.70 -5.94 5.35
C SER A 109 -22.19 -6.47 4.01
N ARG A 110 -22.72 -7.62 3.58
CA ARG A 110 -22.51 -8.18 2.23
C ARG A 110 -22.81 -7.16 1.13
N ALA A 111 -23.92 -6.42 1.27
CA ALA A 111 -24.31 -5.39 0.32
C ALA A 111 -23.25 -4.26 0.23
N THR A 112 -22.67 -3.86 1.37
CA THR A 112 -21.58 -2.89 1.41
C THR A 112 -20.35 -3.40 0.66
N CYS A 113 -19.98 -4.66 0.82
CA CYS A 113 -18.86 -5.28 0.11
C CYS A 113 -19.02 -5.16 -1.42
N TYR A 114 -20.14 -5.63 -1.96
CA TYR A 114 -20.38 -5.55 -3.42
C TYR A 114 -20.50 -4.12 -3.93
N GLN A 115 -21.09 -3.22 -3.15
CA GLN A 115 -21.15 -1.80 -3.52
C GLN A 115 -19.73 -1.19 -3.63
N LYS A 116 -18.83 -1.53 -2.70
CA LYS A 116 -17.45 -1.06 -2.70
C LYS A 116 -16.64 -1.69 -3.84
N LEU A 117 -16.82 -2.98 -4.10
CA LEU A 117 -16.18 -3.69 -5.22
C LEU A 117 -16.63 -3.15 -6.57
N SER A 118 -17.93 -2.91 -6.76
CA SER A 118 -18.47 -2.28 -7.98
C SER A 118 -17.84 -0.90 -8.23
N LYS A 119 -17.72 -0.07 -7.18
CA LYS A 119 -17.02 1.22 -7.27
C LYS A 119 -15.53 1.06 -7.61
N ALA A 120 -14.87 0.00 -7.15
CA ALA A 120 -13.48 -0.28 -7.50
C ALA A 120 -13.34 -0.60 -8.98
N ARG A 121 -14.12 -1.55 -9.48
CA ARG A 121 -14.15 -1.92 -10.91
C ARG A 121 -14.49 -0.76 -11.84
N ALA A 122 -15.40 0.13 -11.43
CA ALA A 122 -15.68 1.35 -12.19
C ALA A 122 -14.44 2.27 -12.33
N ARG A 123 -13.57 2.34 -11.30
CA ARG A 123 -12.31 3.10 -11.39
C ARG A 123 -11.29 2.39 -12.28
N GLN A 124 -11.22 1.06 -12.23
CA GLN A 124 -10.32 0.26 -13.08
C GLN A 124 -10.63 0.49 -14.56
N VAL A 125 -11.93 0.44 -14.93
CA VAL A 125 -12.38 0.74 -16.30
C VAL A 125 -12.01 2.17 -16.72
N LYS A 126 -12.10 3.13 -15.79
CA LYS A 126 -11.75 4.53 -16.08
C LYS A 126 -10.25 4.74 -16.29
N ASN A 127 -9.40 3.99 -15.57
CA ASN A 127 -7.94 4.15 -15.57
C ASN A 127 -7.24 2.77 -15.58
N PRO A 128 -7.24 2.06 -16.72
CA PRO A 128 -6.73 0.69 -16.79
C PRO A 128 -5.21 0.59 -16.58
N GLU A 129 -4.42 1.54 -17.11
CA GLU A 129 -2.96 1.55 -16.96
C GLU A 129 -2.54 1.65 -15.48
N MET A 130 -3.16 2.58 -14.75
CA MET A 130 -2.92 2.76 -13.33
C MET A 130 -3.28 1.49 -12.53
N PHE A 131 -4.33 0.78 -12.94
CA PHE A 131 -4.70 -0.49 -12.30
C PHE A 131 -3.65 -1.57 -12.53
N GLU A 132 -3.13 -1.71 -13.75
CA GLU A 132 -2.05 -2.67 -14.06
C GLU A 132 -0.76 -2.36 -13.32
N ASP A 133 -0.40 -1.08 -13.16
CA ASP A 133 0.75 -0.67 -12.35
C ASP A 133 0.56 -1.04 -10.88
N ILE A 134 -0.63 -0.76 -10.32
CA ILE A 134 -0.98 -1.15 -8.94
C ILE A 134 -0.90 -2.66 -8.78
N LYS A 135 -1.44 -3.41 -9.74
CA LYS A 135 -1.43 -4.88 -9.74
C LYS A 135 0.00 -5.42 -9.68
N ARG A 136 0.90 -4.88 -10.52
CA ARG A 136 2.33 -5.25 -10.53
C ARG A 136 3.00 -5.01 -9.17
N VAL A 137 2.75 -3.86 -8.56
CA VAL A 137 3.28 -3.53 -7.23
C VAL A 137 2.74 -4.50 -6.17
N CYS A 138 1.44 -4.79 -6.18
CA CYS A 138 0.82 -5.70 -5.20
C CYS A 138 1.36 -7.12 -5.32
N HIS A 139 1.58 -7.64 -6.54
CA HIS A 139 2.22 -8.94 -6.73
C HIS A 139 3.66 -8.96 -6.19
N SER A 140 4.45 -7.92 -6.45
CA SER A 140 5.81 -7.83 -5.90
C SER A 140 5.84 -7.80 -4.38
N LEU A 141 4.88 -7.12 -3.74
CA LEU A 141 4.76 -7.09 -2.28
C LEU A 141 4.34 -8.44 -1.69
N ARG A 142 3.46 -9.17 -2.38
CA ARG A 142 3.08 -10.54 -2.00
C ARG A 142 4.27 -11.50 -2.09
N GLU A 143 5.06 -11.43 -3.16
CA GLU A 143 6.27 -12.24 -3.34
C GLU A 143 7.31 -11.99 -2.24
N ARG A 144 7.38 -10.76 -1.72
CA ARG A 144 8.26 -10.38 -0.61
C ARG A 144 7.73 -10.78 0.78
N GLY A 145 6.55 -11.38 0.85
CA GLY A 145 5.96 -11.84 2.10
C GLY A 145 5.40 -10.74 3.01
N VAL A 146 5.06 -9.57 2.44
CA VAL A 146 4.45 -8.49 3.22
C VAL A 146 3.08 -8.95 3.74
N SER A 147 2.90 -8.91 5.07
CA SER A 147 1.76 -9.52 5.76
C SER A 147 0.38 -9.14 5.22
N ASP A 148 0.16 -7.88 4.86
CA ASP A 148 -1.12 -7.40 4.33
C ASP A 148 -1.43 -7.88 2.90
N TYR A 149 -0.44 -8.43 2.19
CA TYR A 149 -0.57 -8.99 0.84
C TYR A 149 -0.53 -10.52 0.83
N ALA A 150 -0.45 -11.14 2.00
CA ALA A 150 -0.40 -12.59 2.11
C ALA A 150 -1.68 -13.22 1.50
N PRO A 151 -1.57 -14.46 0.96
CA PRO A 151 -2.74 -15.25 0.62
C PRO A 151 -3.72 -15.33 1.80
N LEU A 152 -5.01 -15.30 1.53
CA LEU A 152 -6.00 -15.58 2.56
C LEU A 152 -5.98 -17.08 2.87
N ASP A 153 -5.82 -17.41 4.14
CA ASP A 153 -6.04 -18.77 4.61
C ASP A 153 -7.54 -18.97 4.82
N PHE A 154 -8.17 -19.69 3.90
CA PHE A 154 -9.59 -20.02 3.98
C PHE A 154 -9.89 -21.19 4.93
N GLY A 155 -8.89 -21.70 5.66
CA GLY A 155 -9.07 -22.80 6.60
C GLY A 155 -9.62 -24.07 5.94
N LEU A 156 -9.39 -24.24 4.63
CA LEU A 156 -9.73 -25.47 3.92
C LEU A 156 -8.82 -26.57 4.47
N LYS A 157 -9.31 -27.26 5.51
CA LYS A 157 -8.84 -28.60 5.81
C LYS A 157 -9.07 -29.42 4.55
N LEU A 158 -8.02 -29.55 3.73
CA LEU A 158 -7.93 -30.63 2.76
C LEU A 158 -8.07 -31.90 3.59
N SER A 159 -9.28 -32.46 3.63
CA SER A 159 -9.46 -33.85 4.02
C SER A 159 -8.75 -34.65 2.95
N SER A 160 -7.47 -34.93 3.20
CA SER A 160 -6.70 -35.96 2.56
C SER A 160 -7.37 -37.29 2.92
N ASN A 161 -8.37 -37.67 2.12
CA ASN A 161 -8.81 -39.06 2.06
C ASN A 161 -7.71 -39.84 1.35
N LEU A 162 -6.91 -40.53 2.18
CA LEU A 162 -6.25 -41.78 1.82
C LEU A 162 -7.28 -42.81 1.33
#